data_AF-A0A1G2Z4D5-F1
#
_entry.id   AF-A0A1G2Z4D5-F1
#
_cell.length_a   1.000
_cell.length_b   1.000
_cell.length_c   1.000
_cell.angle_alpha   90.00
_cell.angle_beta   90.00
_cell.angle_gamma   90.00
#
_symmetry.space_group_name_H-M   'P 1'
#
loop_
_entity.id
_entity.type
_entity.pdbx_description
1 polymer ?
#
loop_
_entity_poly.entity_id
_entity_poly.type
_entity_poly.pdbx_seq_one_letter_code
_entity_poly.pdbx_strand_id
1 'polypeptide(L)'
;MAQIILSGREIVGILRANELIPEQVLDVTTDGDEVRLRVRTPWPIVKSIQVGMRFAGFEDDCVVLQLATNRVMDKLDWLADKMVEPLGLEEHGGRWEYPRLYLNVNRLVQRQLRGVTVESIVFRDGLFHVTTVESGSCSASGRADPEVRPSVG
;
A
#
# COMPACT_ATOMS: atom_id res chain seq x y z
N MET A 1 9.15 14.46 11.73
CA MET A 1 8.20 14.36 10.61
C MET A 1 8.95 14.65 9.33
N ALA A 2 8.82 13.79 8.32
CA ALA A 2 9.44 13.97 7.02
C ALA A 2 8.41 13.75 5.91
N GLN A 3 8.63 14.38 4.76
CA GLN A 3 7.79 14.20 3.58
C GLN A 3 8.63 13.65 2.44
N ILE A 4 8.12 12.60 1.80
CA ILE A 4 8.74 11.96 0.64
C ILE A 4 7.76 12.12 -0.51
N ILE A 5 8.25 12.62 -1.65
CA ILE A 5 7.45 12.82 -2.86
C ILE A 5 7.99 11.88 -3.93
N LEU A 6 7.12 11.01 -4.46
CA LEU A 6 7.49 9.96 -5.41
C LEU A 6 6.47 9.89 -6.53
N SER A 7 6.95 9.73 -7.77
CA SER A 7 6.12 9.35 -8.90
C SER A 7 5.75 7.87 -8.86
N GLY A 8 4.67 7.50 -9.55
CA GLY A 8 4.30 6.07 -9.70
C GLY A 8 5.43 5.24 -10.33
N ARG A 9 6.22 5.83 -11.24
CA ARG A 9 7.37 5.15 -11.85
C ARG A 9 8.48 4.87 -10.85
N GLU A 10 8.75 5.81 -9.94
CA GLU A 10 9.72 5.62 -8.86
C GLU A 10 9.26 4.55 -7.87
N ILE A 11 7.98 4.52 -7.51
CA ILE A 11 7.41 3.46 -6.67
C ILE A 11 7.59 2.10 -7.34
N VAL A 12 7.25 1.95 -8.62
CA VAL A 12 7.46 0.70 -9.36
C VAL A 12 8.93 0.31 -9.40
N GLY A 13 9.83 1.29 -9.59
CA GLY A 13 11.27 1.08 -9.52
C GLY A 13 11.73 0.54 -8.16
N ILE A 14 11.24 1.12 -7.07
CA ILE A 14 11.52 0.68 -5.70
C ILE A 14 11.00 -0.74 -5.46
N LEU A 15 9.75 -1.04 -5.86
CA LEU A 15 9.17 -2.37 -5.70
C LEU A 15 9.96 -3.43 -6.48
N ARG A 16 10.37 -3.11 -7.71
CA ARG A 16 11.17 -4.01 -8.55
C ARG A 16 12.58 -4.23 -7.95
N ALA A 17 13.22 -3.18 -7.48
CA ALA A 17 14.56 -3.26 -6.87
C ALA A 17 14.58 -4.07 -5.56
N ASN A 18 13.45 -4.15 -4.88
CA ASN A 18 13.28 -4.91 -3.63
C ASN A 18 12.61 -6.28 -3.84
N GLU A 19 12.45 -6.74 -5.10
CA GLU A 19 11.82 -8.03 -5.42
C GLU A 19 10.40 -8.18 -4.82
N LEU A 20 9.69 -7.05 -4.65
CA LEU A 20 8.33 -6.99 -4.10
C LEU A 20 7.25 -7.13 -5.19
N ILE A 21 7.67 -7.26 -6.46
CA ILE A 21 6.77 -7.53 -7.58
C ILE A 21 6.72 -9.05 -7.79
N PRO A 22 5.55 -9.69 -7.65
CA PRO A 22 5.42 -11.12 -7.86
C PRO A 22 5.79 -11.54 -9.30
N GLU A 23 6.37 -12.72 -9.48
CA GLU A 23 6.80 -13.25 -10.78
C GLU A 23 5.66 -13.39 -11.80
N GLN A 24 4.41 -13.50 -11.31
CA GLN A 24 3.21 -13.56 -12.15
C GLN A 24 2.93 -12.20 -12.82
N VAL A 25 3.47 -11.10 -12.30
CA VAL A 25 3.35 -9.77 -12.90
C VAL A 25 4.42 -9.59 -13.96
N LEU A 26 4.01 -9.63 -15.22
CA LEU A 26 4.88 -9.51 -16.38
C LEU A 26 5.34 -8.07 -16.62
N ASP A 27 4.46 -7.11 -16.34
CA ASP A 27 4.72 -5.69 -16.59
C ASP A 27 3.90 -4.80 -15.66
N VAL A 28 4.46 -3.64 -15.30
CA VAL A 28 3.79 -2.61 -14.50
C VAL A 28 4.04 -1.27 -15.15
N THR A 29 2.97 -0.61 -15.56
CA THR A 29 3.01 0.71 -16.20
C THR A 29 2.15 1.69 -15.42
N THR A 30 2.59 2.93 -15.30
CA THR A 30 1.85 4.00 -14.62
C THR A 30 1.48 5.07 -15.63
N ASP A 31 0.20 5.40 -15.73
CA ASP A 31 -0.39 6.38 -16.64
C ASP A 31 -1.29 7.31 -15.83
N GLY A 32 -0.75 8.46 -15.42
CA GLY A 32 -1.44 9.38 -14.50
C GLY A 32 -1.73 8.74 -13.14
N ASP A 33 -3.01 8.67 -12.78
CA ASP A 33 -3.54 8.07 -11.54
C ASP A 33 -3.78 6.55 -11.65
N GLU A 34 -3.59 5.96 -12.83
CA GLU A 34 -3.83 4.55 -13.11
C GLU A 34 -2.51 3.75 -13.21
N VAL A 35 -2.40 2.71 -12.40
CA VAL A 35 -1.38 1.67 -12.49
C VAL A 35 -1.97 0.50 -13.26
N ARG A 36 -1.36 0.18 -14.41
CA ARG A 36 -1.73 -0.97 -15.25
C ARG A 36 -0.73 -2.09 -15.04
N LEU A 37 -1.22 -3.22 -14.55
CA LEU A 37 -0.48 -4.45 -14.35
C LEU A 37 -0.80 -5.43 -15.47
N ARG A 38 0.20 -6.04 -16.08
CA ARG A 38 0.03 -7.20 -16.96
C ARG A 38 0.35 -8.45 -16.16
N VAL A 39 -0.66 -9.25 -15.86
CA VAL A 39 -0.52 -10.47 -15.06
C VAL A 39 -0.58 -11.68 -15.98
N ARG A 40 0.36 -12.60 -15.83
CA ARG A 40 0.38 -13.90 -16.52
C ARG A 40 -0.79 -14.74 -16.03
N THR A 41 -1.52 -15.32 -16.96
CA THR A 41 -2.62 -16.22 -16.66
C THR A 41 -2.28 -17.66 -17.04
N PRO A 42 -2.76 -18.66 -16.29
CA PRO A 42 -2.52 -20.08 -16.59
C PRO A 42 -3.35 -20.61 -17.77
N TRP A 43 -4.15 -19.77 -18.44
CA TRP A 43 -5.04 -20.21 -19.52
C TRP A 43 -4.30 -20.48 -20.84
N PRO A 44 -4.68 -21.54 -21.58
CA PRO A 44 -4.02 -21.90 -22.84
C PRO A 44 -4.25 -20.87 -23.96
N ILE A 45 -5.36 -20.14 -23.92
CA ILE A 45 -5.76 -19.18 -24.98
C ILE A 45 -5.42 -17.74 -24.60
N VAL A 46 -5.61 -17.36 -23.34
CA VAL A 46 -5.25 -16.03 -22.82
C VAL A 46 -4.03 -16.20 -21.93
N LYS A 47 -2.87 -15.79 -22.43
CA LYS A 47 -1.59 -15.95 -21.70
C LYS A 47 -1.33 -14.85 -20.67
N SER A 48 -2.03 -13.72 -20.78
CA SER A 48 -1.94 -12.62 -19.82
C SER A 48 -3.19 -11.76 -19.85
N ILE A 49 -3.51 -11.13 -18.72
CA ILE A 49 -4.57 -10.14 -18.57
C ILE A 49 -3.96 -8.80 -18.15
N GLN A 50 -4.54 -7.71 -18.64
CA GLN A 50 -4.20 -6.37 -18.19
C GLN A 50 -5.23 -5.88 -17.17
N VAL A 51 -4.75 -5.51 -15.99
CA VAL A 51 -5.54 -5.03 -14.86
C VAL A 51 -5.16 -3.58 -14.60
N GLY A 52 -6.11 -2.66 -14.70
CA GLY A 52 -5.93 -1.27 -14.27
C GLY A 52 -6.32 -1.13 -12.81
N MET A 53 -5.55 -0.38 -12.04
CA MET A 53 -5.81 -0.05 -10.64
C MET A 53 -5.57 1.44 -10.43
N ARG A 54 -6.40 2.11 -9.64
CA ARG A 54 -6.26 3.52 -9.29
C ARG A 54 -6.09 3.68 -7.79
N PHE A 55 -5.32 4.67 -7.39
CA PHE A 55 -5.22 5.02 -5.98
C PHE A 55 -6.58 5.54 -5.48
N ALA A 56 -7.14 4.86 -4.48
CA ALA A 56 -8.43 5.21 -3.89
C ALA A 56 -8.26 5.96 -2.57
N GLY A 57 -7.18 5.69 -1.82
CA GLY A 57 -6.92 6.35 -0.55
C GLY A 57 -5.87 5.65 0.31
N PHE A 58 -5.71 6.16 1.53
CA PHE A 58 -4.92 5.57 2.60
C PHE A 58 -5.79 5.48 3.85
N GLU A 59 -6.08 4.27 4.29
CA GLU A 59 -7.02 3.95 5.37
C GLU A 59 -6.40 2.86 6.26
N ASP A 60 -6.40 3.04 7.57
CA ASP A 60 -5.93 2.04 8.54
C ASP A 60 -4.55 1.41 8.19
N ASP A 61 -3.54 2.27 7.96
CA ASP A 61 -2.19 1.90 7.53
C ASP A 61 -2.09 1.22 6.14
N CYS A 62 -3.22 1.12 5.44
CA CYS A 62 -3.32 0.47 4.15
C CYS A 62 -3.45 1.49 3.02
N VAL A 63 -2.65 1.32 1.98
CA VAL A 63 -2.95 1.92 0.68
C VAL A 63 -4.11 1.14 0.07
N VAL A 64 -5.15 1.86 -0.33
CA VAL A 64 -6.32 1.33 -1.00
C VAL A 64 -6.20 1.60 -2.49
N LEU A 65 -6.17 0.52 -3.28
CA LEU A 65 -6.15 0.56 -4.73
C LEU A 65 -7.49 0.01 -5.24
N GLN A 66 -8.19 0.78 -6.07
CA GLN A 66 -9.44 0.37 -6.69
C GLN A 66 -9.21 -0.11 -8.12
N LEU A 67 -9.84 -1.21 -8.52
CA LEU A 67 -9.76 -1.67 -9.90
C LEU A 67 -10.45 -0.67 -10.85
N ALA A 68 -9.74 -0.29 -11.91
CA ALA A 68 -10.30 0.51 -12.99
C ALA A 68 -11.26 -0.35 -13.82
N THR A 69 -12.50 0.11 -13.95
CA THR A 69 -13.63 -0.58 -14.56
C THR A 69 -13.43 -0.80 -16.06
N ASN A 70 -12.79 -1.92 -16.43
CA ASN A 70 -12.71 -2.36 -17.81
C ASN A 70 -13.67 -3.54 -18.01
N ARG A 71 -14.32 -3.67 -19.18
CA ARG A 71 -15.22 -4.78 -19.62
C ARG A 71 -14.65 -6.21 -19.44
N VAL A 72 -13.41 -6.34 -18.99
CA VAL A 72 -12.72 -7.59 -18.63
C VAL A 72 -13.09 -8.05 -17.20
N MET A 73 -13.82 -7.22 -16.43
CA MET A 73 -14.20 -7.46 -15.02
C MET A 73 -14.94 -8.78 -14.76
N ASP A 74 -15.78 -9.27 -15.67
CA ASP A 74 -16.46 -10.57 -15.49
C ASP A 74 -15.50 -11.78 -15.43
N LYS A 75 -14.26 -11.59 -15.91
CA LYS A 75 -13.20 -12.62 -15.85
C LYS A 75 -12.24 -12.43 -14.68
N LEU A 76 -12.34 -11.31 -13.96
CA LEU A 76 -11.46 -10.96 -12.85
C LEU A 76 -11.97 -11.44 -11.50
N ASP A 77 -13.26 -11.76 -11.33
CA ASP A 77 -13.74 -12.45 -10.12
C ASP A 77 -12.99 -13.77 -9.91
N TRP A 78 -12.86 -14.57 -10.97
CA TRP A 78 -12.02 -15.77 -10.95
C TRP A 78 -10.52 -15.47 -10.74
N LEU A 79 -10.04 -14.32 -11.25
CA LEU A 79 -8.63 -13.93 -11.08
C LEU A 79 -8.35 -13.47 -9.64
N ALA A 80 -9.31 -12.86 -8.95
CA ALA A 80 -9.20 -12.51 -7.55
C ALA A 80 -9.00 -13.78 -6.70
N ASP A 81 -9.86 -14.78 -6.89
CA ASP A 81 -9.72 -16.09 -6.23
C ASP A 81 -8.37 -16.75 -6.55
N LYS A 82 -7.89 -16.62 -7.80
CA LYS A 82 -6.61 -17.19 -8.25
C LYS A 82 -5.38 -16.32 -8.01
N MET A 83 -5.53 -15.06 -7.59
CA MET A 83 -4.41 -14.18 -7.21
C MET A 83 -4.23 -14.20 -5.69
N VAL A 84 -5.30 -14.25 -4.91
CA VAL A 84 -5.23 -14.29 -3.44
C VAL A 84 -4.48 -15.52 -2.95
N GLU A 85 -4.72 -16.69 -3.56
CA GLU A 85 -4.18 -17.97 -3.11
C GLU A 85 -2.66 -18.13 -3.40
N PRO A 86 -2.12 -17.84 -4.61
CA PRO A 86 -0.69 -17.97 -4.88
C PRO A 86 0.16 -16.71 -4.62
N LEU A 87 -0.44 -15.51 -4.52
CA LEU A 87 0.34 -14.30 -4.20
C LEU A 87 0.63 -14.16 -2.70
N GLY A 88 0.03 -15.01 -1.85
CA GLY A 88 0.19 -14.92 -0.40
C GLY A 88 -0.09 -13.51 0.10
N LEU A 89 -1.12 -12.85 -0.45
CA LEU A 89 -1.36 -11.42 -0.22
C LEU A 89 -1.33 -11.10 1.29
N GLU A 90 -1.95 -11.94 2.12
CA GLU A 90 -1.95 -11.79 3.58
C GLU A 90 -0.53 -11.88 4.21
N GLU A 91 0.35 -12.73 3.66
CA GLU A 91 1.75 -12.86 4.11
C GLU A 91 2.56 -11.60 3.79
N HIS A 92 2.20 -10.91 2.71
CA HIS A 92 2.78 -9.65 2.27
C HIS A 92 2.02 -8.40 2.74
N GLY A 93 0.99 -8.56 3.60
CA GLY A 93 0.21 -7.46 4.15
C GLY A 93 -0.87 -6.90 3.21
N GLY A 94 -1.16 -7.60 2.11
CA GLY A 94 -2.26 -7.33 1.21
C GLY A 94 -3.56 -8.04 1.60
N ARG A 95 -4.70 -7.38 1.38
CA ARG A 95 -6.04 -7.95 1.52
C ARG A 95 -6.88 -7.53 0.32
N TRP A 96 -7.57 -8.48 -0.30
CA TRP A 96 -8.43 -8.21 -1.45
C TRP A 96 -9.90 -8.21 -1.02
N GLU A 97 -10.62 -7.12 -1.30
CA GLU A 97 -12.06 -7.00 -1.11
C GLU A 97 -12.64 -6.35 -2.36
N TYR A 98 -13.15 -7.14 -3.29
CA TYR A 98 -13.58 -6.63 -4.59
C TYR A 98 -14.51 -5.41 -4.46
N PRO A 99 -14.27 -4.31 -5.20
CA PRO A 99 -13.25 -4.09 -6.25
C PRO A 99 -11.98 -3.37 -5.74
N ARG A 100 -11.59 -3.57 -4.48
CA ARG A 100 -10.48 -2.89 -3.80
C ARG A 100 -9.39 -3.87 -3.34
N LEU A 101 -8.15 -3.43 -3.46
CA LEU A 101 -6.97 -4.06 -2.88
C LEU A 101 -6.42 -3.15 -1.79
N TYR A 102 -6.31 -3.69 -0.59
CA TYR A 102 -5.70 -3.06 0.56
C TYR A 102 -4.27 -3.57 0.70
N LEU A 103 -3.29 -2.68 0.87
CA LEU A 103 -1.88 -3.04 1.06
C LEU A 103 -1.36 -2.33 2.31
N ASN A 104 -1.05 -3.08 3.36
CA ASN A 104 -0.49 -2.54 4.60
C ASN A 104 0.95 -2.06 4.36
N VAL A 105 1.10 -0.75 4.16
CA VAL A 105 2.39 -0.14 3.80
C VAL A 105 3.31 -0.10 5.01
N ASN A 106 2.79 0.15 6.21
CA ASN A 106 3.62 0.19 7.41
C ASN A 106 4.27 -1.16 7.71
N ARG A 107 3.59 -2.28 7.46
CA ARG A 107 4.18 -3.62 7.56
C ARG A 107 5.29 -3.84 6.54
N LEU A 108 5.15 -3.32 5.32
CA LEU A 108 6.19 -3.40 4.28
C LEU A 108 7.40 -2.53 4.62
N VAL A 109 7.16 -1.28 5.03
CA VAL A 109 8.21 -0.32 5.41
C VAL A 109 8.99 -0.80 6.62
N GLN A 110 8.32 -1.30 7.66
CA GLN A 110 8.96 -1.79 8.89
C GLN A 110 9.88 -2.99 8.67
N ARG A 111 9.70 -3.77 7.59
CA ARG A 111 10.63 -4.84 7.22
C ARG A 111 11.98 -4.32 6.73
N GLN A 112 12.03 -3.09 6.20
CA GLN A 112 13.22 -2.49 5.58
C GLN A 112 13.79 -1.33 6.38
N LEU A 113 12.94 -0.55 7.05
CA LEU A 113 13.28 0.69 7.73
C LEU A 113 12.73 0.64 9.16
N ARG A 114 13.62 0.72 10.15
CA ARG A 114 13.24 0.82 11.56
C ARG A 114 13.03 2.28 11.95
N GLY A 115 12.08 2.53 12.84
CA GLY A 115 11.86 3.88 13.38
C GLY A 115 11.13 4.84 12.45
N VAL A 116 10.53 4.35 11.36
CA VAL A 116 9.72 5.16 10.44
C VAL A 116 8.33 4.55 10.28
N THR A 117 7.30 5.35 10.50
CA THR A 117 5.90 5.01 10.23
C THR A 117 5.35 5.97 9.19
N VAL A 118 4.67 5.44 8.18
CA VAL A 118 3.86 6.21 7.23
C VAL A 118 2.57 6.62 7.93
N GLU A 119 2.35 7.92 8.06
CA GLU A 119 1.16 8.49 8.68
C GLU A 119 0.07 8.75 7.64
N SER A 120 0.44 9.19 6.44
CA SER A 120 -0.51 9.44 5.35
C SER A 120 0.14 9.32 3.99
N ILE A 121 -0.68 8.93 3.01
CA ILE A 121 -0.32 8.94 1.60
C ILE A 121 -1.42 9.68 0.84
N VAL A 122 -1.04 10.69 0.08
CA VAL A 122 -1.97 11.45 -0.77
C VAL A 122 -1.43 11.49 -2.19
N PHE A 123 -2.29 11.19 -3.16
CA PHE A 123 -1.95 11.32 -4.57
C PHE A 123 -2.45 12.66 -5.12
N ARG A 124 -1.53 13.52 -5.59
CA ARG A 124 -1.83 14.82 -6.19
C ARG A 124 -0.86 15.11 -7.32
N ASP A 125 -1.35 15.70 -8.40
CA ASP A 125 -0.54 16.14 -9.53
C ASP A 125 0.36 15.02 -10.13
N GLY A 126 -0.12 13.77 -10.11
CA GLY A 126 0.62 12.61 -10.60
C GLY A 126 1.68 12.05 -9.64
N LEU A 127 1.75 12.57 -8.42
CA LEU A 127 2.76 12.23 -7.41
C LEU A 127 2.11 11.74 -6.11
N PHE A 128 2.79 10.78 -5.47
CA PHE A 128 2.49 10.32 -4.13
C PHE A 128 3.26 11.18 -3.12
N HIS A 129 2.51 11.85 -2.26
CA HIS A 129 3.03 12.56 -1.10
C HIS A 129 2.90 11.64 0.11
N VAL A 130 4.01 11.07 0.54
CA VAL A 130 4.10 10.17 1.69
C VAL A 130 4.61 10.96 2.88
N THR A 131 3.79 11.05 3.92
CA THR A 131 4.16 11.69 5.19
C THR A 131 4.59 10.63 6.16
N THR A 132 5.77 10.81 6.76
CA THR A 132 6.31 9.88 7.74
C THR A 132 6.61 10.55 9.07
N VAL A 133 6.48 9.77 10.13
CA VAL A 133 6.82 10.13 11.50
C VAL A 133 7.83 9.14 12.06
N GLU A 134 8.61 9.59 13.03
CA GLU A 134 9.52 8.71 13.75
C GLU A 134 8.68 7.76 14.63
N SER A 135 8.91 6.45 14.51
CA SER A 135 8.27 5.43 15.34
C SER A 135 8.88 5.48 16.75
N GLY A 136 8.58 6.54 17.50
CA GLY A 136 9.32 6.83 18.73
C GLY A 136 9.13 8.22 19.32
N SER A 137 7.96 8.84 19.18
CA SER A 137 7.59 9.94 20.09
C SER A 137 6.09 9.96 20.35
N CYS A 138 5.59 8.91 21.02
CA CYS A 138 4.54 9.17 22.00
C CYS A 138 5.23 9.98 23.10
N SER A 139 5.10 11.30 23.01
CA SER A 139 5.50 12.21 24.07
C SER A 139 4.88 11.73 25.37
N ALA A 140 5.73 11.35 26.31
CA ALA A 140 5.39 11.40 27.72
C ALA A 140 5.04 12.86 28.06
N SER A 141 3.79 13.24 27.83
CA SER A 141 3.21 14.49 28.31
C SER A 141 1.98 14.20 29.16
N GLY A 142 2.13 13.27 30.09
CA GLY A 142 1.33 13.22 31.31
C GLY A 142 2.00 14.09 32.36
N ARG A 143 1.74 15.39 32.26
CA ARG A 143 2.08 16.42 33.24
C ARG A 143 1.45 16.06 34.58
N ALA A 144 2.26 15.77 35.60
CA ALA A 144 1.87 15.91 37.00
C ALA A 144 3.02 16.61 37.72
N ASP A 145 2.98 17.95 37.66
CA ASP A 145 3.67 18.82 38.61
C ASP A 145 2.95 18.71 40.00
N PRO A 146 3.57 19.18 41.09
CA PRO A 146 3.51 18.54 42.39
C PRO A 146 2.42 19.17 43.27
N GLU A 147 1.52 18.36 43.80
CA GLU A 147 0.60 18.83 44.83
C GLU A 147 1.26 18.67 46.21
N VAL A 148 2.03 19.69 46.58
CA VAL A 148 2.34 20.02 47.97
C VAL A 148 1.09 20.67 48.58
N ARG A 149 0.58 20.14 49.69
CA ARG A 149 0.02 20.79 50.91
C ARG A 149 -1.17 19.99 51.51
N PRO A 150 -1.60 20.22 52.76
CA PRO A 150 -0.91 20.72 53.96
C PRO A 150 -1.07 19.77 55.17
N SER A 151 -0.40 20.10 56.27
CA SER A 151 -0.58 19.51 57.61
C SER A 151 -2.00 19.67 58.16
N VAL A 152 -2.43 18.78 59.06
CA VAL A 152 -3.10 19.05 60.37
C VAL A 152 -3.74 17.76 60.91
N GLY A 153 -3.45 17.40 62.17
CA GLY A 153 -4.13 16.35 62.93
C GLY A 153 -3.24 15.71 63.98
#